data_AF-A0A0Y7LII4-F1
#
_entry.id   AF-A0A0Y7LII4-F1
#
_cell.length_a   1.000
_cell.length_b   1.000
_cell.length_c   1.000
_cell.angle_alpha   90.00
_cell.angle_beta   90.00
_cell.angle_gamma   90.00
#
_symmetry.space_group_name_H-M   'P 1'
#
loop_
_entity.id
_entity.type
_entity.pdbx_description
1 polymer ?
#
loop_
_entity_poly.entity_id
_entity_poly.type
_entity_poly.pdbx_seq_one_letter_code
_entity_poly.pdbx_strand_id
1 'polypeptide(L)'
;MTEGKVYLALYKGKKTGWTPKAILARLSDWLTRKLTKGLYSHCEIVVNKGFKVCYSSSIRDGGVRSKIMYLEHEKWDLIELQNITEERIKAYFEQTKNMRYDWWGALGIVLGLKQKRSKFFCSEWCFNAIKNSDEGWRFSPNQLGAMFKHDD
;
A
#
# COMPACT_ATOMS: atom_id res chain seq x y z
N MET A 1 -20.16 -9.06 17.20
CA MET A 1 -19.86 -8.81 15.77
C MET A 1 -18.52 -9.47 15.50
N THR A 2 -18.42 -10.36 14.52
CA THR A 2 -17.15 -11.05 14.22
C THR A 2 -16.15 -10.04 13.67
N GLU A 3 -14.97 -9.98 14.27
CA GLU A 3 -13.88 -9.12 13.81
C GLU A 3 -13.36 -9.61 12.44
N GLY A 4 -13.13 -8.68 11.51
CA GLY A 4 -12.64 -9.03 10.18
C GLY A 4 -11.18 -9.44 10.21
N LYS A 5 -10.81 -10.45 9.41
CA LYS A 5 -9.39 -10.78 9.21
C LYS A 5 -8.68 -9.67 8.44
N VAL A 6 -7.48 -9.31 8.88
CA VAL A 6 -6.68 -8.25 8.26
C VAL A 6 -5.52 -8.86 7.46
N TYR A 7 -5.32 -8.37 6.24
CA TYR A 7 -4.26 -8.82 5.34
C TYR A 7 -3.46 -7.63 4.81
N LEU A 8 -2.18 -7.85 4.52
CA LEU A 8 -1.38 -7.03 3.64
C LEU A 8 -1.48 -7.60 2.22
N ALA A 9 -2.05 -6.83 1.29
CA ALA A 9 -2.12 -7.18 -0.12
C ALA A 9 -0.98 -6.51 -0.89
N LEU A 10 -0.24 -7.30 -1.67
CA LEU A 10 0.92 -6.87 -2.44
C LEU A 10 0.66 -7.06 -3.94
N TYR A 11 0.71 -5.98 -4.72
CA TYR A 11 0.42 -5.98 -6.15
C TYR A 11 1.68 -6.24 -6.98
N LYS A 12 1.62 -7.22 -7.89
CA LYS A 12 2.73 -7.65 -8.75
C LYS A 12 2.99 -6.75 -9.98
N GLY A 13 2.31 -5.62 -10.12
CA GLY A 13 2.56 -4.66 -11.23
C GLY A 13 2.13 -5.13 -12.63
N LYS A 14 1.33 -6.20 -12.75
CA LYS A 14 0.88 -6.76 -14.03
C LYS A 14 -0.29 -5.99 -14.65
N LYS A 15 -0.13 -4.67 -14.89
CA LYS A 15 -1.13 -3.88 -15.63
C LYS A 15 -0.81 -3.88 -17.12
N THR A 16 -1.71 -4.47 -17.91
CA THR A 16 -1.73 -4.42 -19.37
C THR A 16 -2.67 -3.31 -19.83
N GLY A 17 -2.20 -2.43 -20.72
CA GLY A 17 -2.98 -1.31 -21.26
C GLY A 17 -2.11 -0.30 -22.01
N TRP A 18 -2.62 0.23 -23.13
CA TRP A 18 -1.90 1.10 -24.07
C TRP A 18 -2.26 2.59 -23.98
N THR A 19 -3.06 2.99 -22.98
CA THR A 19 -3.43 4.41 -22.80
C THR A 19 -2.28 5.23 -22.22
N PRO A 20 -2.16 6.53 -22.50
CA PRO A 20 -1.07 7.38 -21.98
C PRO A 20 -0.95 7.35 -20.44
N LYS A 21 -2.09 7.33 -19.73
CA LYS A 21 -2.14 7.13 -18.26
C LYS A 21 -1.61 5.75 -17.84
N ALA A 22 -1.86 4.70 -18.63
CA ALA A 22 -1.33 3.37 -18.36
C ALA A 22 0.18 3.29 -18.61
N ILE A 23 0.69 4.01 -19.62
CA ILE A 23 2.14 4.11 -19.89
C ILE A 23 2.86 4.83 -18.74
N LEU A 24 2.32 5.96 -18.25
CA LEU A 24 2.90 6.67 -17.11
C LEU A 24 2.87 5.81 -15.82
N ALA A 25 1.78 5.07 -15.61
CA ALA A 25 1.68 4.12 -14.51
C ALA A 25 2.72 2.99 -14.65
N ARG A 26 2.94 2.46 -15.86
CA ARG A 26 3.96 1.44 -16.13
C ARG A 26 5.38 1.96 -15.92
N LEU A 27 5.67 3.21 -16.27
CA LEU A 27 6.98 3.83 -16.03
C LEU A 27 7.22 4.03 -14.54
N SER A 28 6.22 4.49 -13.79
CA SER A 28 6.30 4.60 -12.33
C SER A 28 6.45 3.22 -11.68
N ASP A 29 5.63 2.24 -12.07
CA ASP A 29 5.73 0.85 -11.60
C ASP A 29 7.09 0.23 -11.93
N TRP A 30 7.63 0.50 -13.13
CA TRP A 30 8.95 0.03 -13.55
C TRP A 30 10.08 0.70 -12.76
N LEU A 31 9.99 2.02 -12.53
CA LEU A 31 10.96 2.77 -11.75
C LEU A 31 10.95 2.30 -10.29
N THR A 32 9.77 2.13 -9.68
CA THR A 32 9.62 1.57 -8.34
C THR A 32 10.20 0.15 -8.27
N ARG A 33 9.91 -0.74 -9.23
CA ARG A 33 10.48 -2.10 -9.25
C ARG A 33 12.00 -2.10 -9.44
N LYS A 34 12.53 -1.22 -10.28
CA LYS A 34 13.97 -1.13 -10.55
C LYS A 34 14.74 -0.56 -9.36
N LEU A 35 14.16 0.41 -8.65
CA LEU A 35 14.74 1.00 -7.45
C LEU A 35 14.61 0.11 -6.22
N THR A 36 13.45 -0.54 -6.05
CA THR A 36 13.18 -1.42 -4.90
C THR A 36 13.64 -2.86 -5.12
N LYS A 37 14.20 -3.16 -6.30
CA LYS A 37 14.72 -4.48 -6.74
C LYS A 37 13.76 -5.65 -6.43
N GLY A 38 12.45 -5.44 -6.49
CA GLY A 38 11.47 -6.43 -6.06
C GLY A 38 10.25 -6.58 -6.96
N LEU A 39 9.45 -7.61 -6.67
CA LEU A 39 8.31 -8.07 -7.48
C LEU A 39 7.09 -7.13 -7.40
N TYR A 40 6.93 -6.45 -6.27
CA TYR A 40 5.75 -5.67 -5.95
C TYR A 40 5.91 -4.19 -6.28
N SER A 41 4.84 -3.57 -6.80
CA SER A 41 4.80 -2.13 -7.11
C SER A 41 3.82 -1.34 -6.24
N HIS A 42 2.88 -2.01 -5.56
CA HIS A 42 1.88 -1.35 -4.71
C HIS A 42 1.45 -2.29 -3.57
N CYS A 43 0.94 -1.72 -2.47
CA CYS A 43 0.35 -2.50 -1.40
C CYS A 43 -0.89 -1.83 -0.78
N GLU A 44 -1.75 -2.64 -0.20
CA GLU A 44 -3.00 -2.24 0.47
C GLU A 44 -3.18 -3.04 1.77
N ILE A 45 -3.84 -2.47 2.76
CA ILE A 45 -4.37 -3.23 3.89
C ILE A 45 -5.80 -3.66 3.56
N VAL A 46 -6.11 -4.94 3.75
CA VAL A 46 -7.41 -5.52 3.43
C VAL A 46 -8.08 -5.97 4.72
N VAL A 47 -9.28 -5.47 4.97
CA VAL A 47 -10.18 -6.02 6.00
C VAL A 47 -11.18 -6.93 5.30
N ASN A 48 -11.24 -8.20 5.69
CA ASN A 48 -12.13 -9.21 5.12
C ASN A 48 -13.22 -9.63 6.12
N LYS A 49 -14.48 -9.32 5.81
CA LYS A 49 -15.67 -9.70 6.59
C LYS A 49 -16.73 -10.43 5.74
N GLY A 50 -16.29 -11.14 4.70
CA GLY A 50 -17.16 -11.65 3.63
C GLY A 50 -17.13 -10.77 2.37
N PHE A 51 -16.64 -9.53 2.50
CA PHE A 51 -16.20 -8.68 1.39
C PHE A 51 -14.86 -8.03 1.78
N LYS A 52 -14.06 -7.66 0.76
CA LYS A 52 -12.70 -7.12 0.94
C LYS A 52 -12.72 -5.60 0.79
N VAL A 53 -12.52 -4.89 1.92
CA VAL A 53 -12.30 -3.44 1.93
C VAL A 53 -10.81 -3.18 1.95
N CYS A 54 -10.29 -2.47 0.95
CA CYS A 54 -8.88 -2.13 0.82
C CYS A 54 -8.61 -0.69 1.25
N TYR A 55 -7.59 -0.49 2.06
CA TYR A 55 -7.14 0.80 2.58
C TYR A 55 -5.69 1.06 2.18
N SER A 56 -5.41 2.21 1.60
CA SER A 56 -4.04 2.69 1.31
C SER A 56 -4.05 4.16 0.90
N SER A 57 -2.86 4.71 0.65
CA SER A 57 -2.70 5.93 -0.15
C SER A 57 -2.47 5.59 -1.62
N SER A 58 -3.29 6.16 -2.51
CA SER A 58 -3.25 5.88 -3.95
C SER A 58 -3.06 7.17 -4.75
N ILE A 59 -2.10 7.14 -5.67
CA ILE A 59 -1.79 8.27 -6.56
C ILE A 59 -2.95 8.62 -7.48
N ARG A 60 -3.71 7.61 -7.90
CA ARG A 60 -4.83 7.75 -8.83
C ARG A 60 -6.03 8.40 -8.15
N ASP A 61 -6.16 8.15 -6.85
CA ASP A 61 -7.26 8.62 -6.02
C ASP A 61 -6.88 9.91 -5.25
N GLY A 62 -5.64 10.39 -5.44
CA GLY A 62 -5.17 11.67 -4.92
C GLY A 62 -4.81 11.68 -3.43
N GLY A 63 -4.80 10.52 -2.75
CA GLY A 63 -4.44 10.41 -1.34
C GLY A 63 -4.89 9.12 -0.68
N VAL A 64 -5.05 9.18 0.64
CA VAL A 64 -5.58 8.09 1.47
C VAL A 64 -7.02 7.77 1.06
N ARG A 65 -7.31 6.50 0.83
CA ARG A 65 -8.63 6.04 0.39
C ARG A 65 -8.99 4.67 0.95
N SER A 66 -10.29 4.40 0.98
CA SER A 66 -10.86 3.07 1.17
C SER A 66 -11.66 2.68 -0.08
N LYS A 67 -11.58 1.42 -0.49
CA LYS A 67 -12.30 0.91 -1.66
C LYS A 67 -12.62 -0.57 -1.52
N ILE A 68 -13.87 -0.95 -1.81
CA ILE A 68 -14.23 -2.36 -1.96
C ILE A 68 -13.75 -2.83 -3.33
N MET A 69 -12.93 -3.88 -3.37
CA MET A 69 -12.42 -4.43 -4.62
C MET A 69 -12.17 -5.93 -4.56
N TYR A 70 -12.31 -6.57 -5.72
CA TYR A 70 -11.89 -7.95 -5.92
C TYR A 70 -10.36 -8.00 -6.13
N LEU A 71 -9.69 -8.89 -5.39
CA LEU A 71 -8.24 -9.08 -5.44
C LEU A 71 -7.95 -10.43 -6.10
N GLU A 72 -7.67 -10.39 -7.40
CA GLU A 72 -7.27 -11.56 -8.20
C GLU A 72 -5.93 -12.14 -7.72
N HIS A 73 -5.89 -13.43 -7.38
CA HIS A 73 -4.71 -14.12 -6.85
C HIS A 73 -3.48 -14.09 -7.79
N GLU A 74 -3.69 -14.01 -9.11
CA GLU A 74 -2.58 -13.92 -10.07
C GLU A 74 -1.83 -12.57 -10.01
N LYS A 75 -2.52 -11.53 -9.53
CA LYS A 75 -2.06 -10.15 -9.49
C LYS A 75 -1.67 -9.70 -8.09
N TRP A 76 -2.23 -10.33 -7.06
CA TRP A 76 -2.09 -9.96 -5.67
C TRP A 76 -1.63 -11.14 -4.81
N ASP A 77 -0.61 -10.92 -4.01
CA ASP A 77 -0.30 -11.80 -2.88
C ASP A 77 -0.95 -11.22 -1.63
N LEU A 78 -1.56 -12.08 -0.81
CA LEU A 78 -2.18 -11.70 0.46
C LEU A 78 -1.41 -12.35 1.60
N ILE A 79 -0.96 -11.53 2.54
CA ILE A 79 -0.27 -11.97 3.75
C ILE A 79 -1.19 -11.66 4.94
N GLU A 80 -1.55 -12.65 5.74
CA GLU A 80 -2.38 -12.45 6.94
C GLU A 80 -1.58 -11.74 8.03
N LEU A 81 -2.11 -10.61 8.52
CA LEU A 81 -1.49 -9.82 9.57
C LEU A 81 -2.04 -10.25 10.92
N GLN A 82 -1.28 -11.10 11.60
CA GLN A 82 -1.63 -11.57 12.95
C GLN A 82 -1.60 -10.40 13.95
N ASN A 83 -2.52 -10.39 14.91
CA ASN A 83 -2.61 -9.38 15.98
C ASN A 83 -2.88 -7.95 15.50
N ILE A 84 -3.41 -7.77 14.29
CA ILE A 84 -3.88 -6.48 13.78
C ILE A 84 -5.40 -6.50 13.71
N THR A 85 -6.02 -5.56 14.40
CA THR A 85 -7.48 -5.42 14.48
C THR A 85 -8.03 -4.53 13.36
N GLU A 86 -9.26 -4.78 12.96
CA GLU A 86 -9.99 -3.94 12.00
C GLU A 86 -10.13 -2.50 12.53
N GLU A 87 -10.43 -2.36 13.81
CA GLU A 87 -10.66 -1.08 14.49
C GLU A 87 -9.41 -0.20 14.42
N ARG A 88 -8.22 -0.80 14.56
CA ARG A 88 -6.95 -0.09 14.43
C ARG A 88 -6.78 0.50 13.03
N ILE A 89 -7.04 -0.30 12.00
CA ILE A 89 -6.91 0.15 10.61
C ILE A 89 -7.91 1.27 10.31
N LYS A 90 -9.15 1.12 10.78
CA LYS A 90 -10.19 2.15 10.63
C LYS A 90 -9.85 3.43 11.39
N ALA A 91 -9.38 3.33 12.63
CA ALA A 91 -8.98 4.50 13.42
C ALA A 91 -7.87 5.29 12.72
N TYR A 92 -6.85 4.59 12.20
CA TYR A 92 -5.77 5.24 11.44
C TYR A 92 -6.27 5.83 10.12
N PHE A 93 -7.19 5.16 9.43
CA PHE A 93 -7.84 5.70 8.24
C PHE A 93 -8.63 6.98 8.55
N GLU A 94 -9.45 7.01 9.59
CA GLU A 94 -10.22 8.21 9.96
C GLU A 94 -9.33 9.40 10.29
N GLN A 95 -8.18 9.16 10.92
CA GLN A 95 -7.18 10.20 11.20
C GLN A 95 -6.50 10.75 9.93
N THR A 96 -6.41 9.94 8.87
CA THR A 96 -5.57 10.23 7.69
C THR A 96 -6.34 10.37 6.38
N LYS A 97 -7.66 10.11 6.34
CA LYS A 97 -8.50 10.07 5.12
C LYS A 97 -8.50 11.35 4.29
N ASN A 98 -8.15 12.49 4.88
CA ASN A 98 -8.06 13.79 4.19
C ASN A 98 -6.64 14.12 3.71
N MET A 99 -5.66 13.22 3.93
CA MET A 99 -4.27 13.44 3.53
C MET A 99 -4.05 13.12 2.06
N ARG A 100 -3.37 14.04 1.36
CA ARG A 100 -3.15 13.98 -0.10
C ARG A 100 -2.01 13.03 -0.45
N TYR A 101 -1.96 12.57 -1.69
CA TYR A 101 -0.88 11.68 -2.15
C TYR A 101 0.44 12.44 -2.32
N ASP A 102 1.55 11.81 -1.93
CA ASP A 102 2.87 12.43 -2.10
C ASP A 102 3.51 12.19 -3.46
N TRP A 103 3.22 13.09 -4.40
CA TRP A 103 3.88 13.14 -5.70
C TRP A 103 5.40 13.39 -5.60
N TRP A 104 5.85 14.21 -4.66
CA TRP A 104 7.29 14.49 -4.45
C TRP A 104 7.94 13.40 -3.57
N GLY A 105 7.12 12.84 -2.68
CA GLY A 105 7.18 11.55 -2.01
C GLY A 105 7.86 10.43 -2.74
N ALA A 106 7.09 9.95 -3.72
CA ALA A 106 7.45 8.84 -4.58
C ALA A 106 8.75 9.12 -5.37
N LEU A 107 9.04 10.40 -5.67
CA LEU A 107 10.28 10.81 -6.32
C LEU A 107 11.46 10.83 -5.33
N GLY A 108 11.27 11.20 -4.07
CA GLY A 108 12.34 11.25 -3.07
C GLY A 108 12.68 9.91 -2.43
N ILE A 109 11.92 8.84 -2.68
CA ILE A 109 12.41 7.45 -2.48
C ILE A 109 13.67 7.21 -3.33
N VAL A 110 13.80 7.87 -4.48
CA VAL A 110 15.03 7.84 -5.31
C VAL A 110 16.20 8.57 -4.64
N LEU A 111 15.91 9.54 -3.75
CA LEU A 111 16.90 10.43 -3.13
C LEU A 111 17.13 10.17 -1.62
N GLY A 112 16.42 9.23 -0.99
CA GLY A 112 16.57 8.89 0.42
C GLY A 112 16.10 9.97 1.42
N LEU A 113 15.28 10.92 0.98
CA LEU A 113 14.86 12.07 1.79
C LEU A 113 13.51 11.83 2.48
N LYS A 114 13.43 12.16 3.77
CA LYS A 114 12.20 12.12 4.58
C LYS A 114 11.12 12.98 3.92
N GLN A 115 9.98 12.36 3.62
CA GLN A 115 8.89 13.00 2.91
C GLN A 115 8.05 13.90 3.82
N LYS A 116 7.34 14.87 3.22
CA LYS A 116 6.54 15.83 4.01
C LYS A 116 5.39 15.08 4.67
N ARG A 117 5.22 15.28 6.00
CA ARG A 117 4.15 14.70 6.83
C ARG A 117 2.71 14.88 6.31
N SER A 118 2.48 15.75 5.33
CA SER A 118 1.14 16.00 4.77
C SER A 118 0.75 15.04 3.64
N LYS A 119 1.60 14.06 3.32
CA LYS A 119 1.40 13.23 2.16
C LYS A 119 1.98 11.82 2.34
N PHE A 120 1.23 10.80 1.90
CA PHE A 120 1.61 9.39 2.06
C PHE A 120 1.73 8.69 0.71
N PHE A 121 2.67 7.75 0.58
CA PHE A 121 2.63 6.70 -0.44
C PHE A 121 2.08 5.38 0.14
N CYS A 122 1.80 4.41 -0.72
CA CYS A 122 1.02 3.22 -0.36
C CYS A 122 1.66 2.39 0.77
N SER A 123 2.96 2.10 0.67
CA SER A 123 3.68 1.32 1.68
C SER A 123 3.94 2.09 2.97
N GLU A 124 4.20 3.39 2.91
CA GLU A 124 4.29 4.21 4.11
C GLU A 124 2.99 4.19 4.91
N TRP A 125 1.85 4.42 4.25
CA TRP A 125 0.55 4.38 4.92
C TRP A 125 0.27 2.99 5.51
N CYS A 126 0.54 1.93 4.76
CA CYS A 126 0.35 0.57 5.23
C CYS A 126 1.24 0.26 6.45
N PHE A 127 2.53 0.60 6.40
CA PHE A 127 3.44 0.38 7.53
C PHE A 127 2.97 1.14 8.77
N ASN A 128 2.65 2.42 8.62
CA ASN A 128 2.25 3.26 9.72
C ASN A 128 0.96 2.76 10.38
N ALA A 129 -0.01 2.30 9.59
CA ALA A 129 -1.23 1.66 10.10
C ALA A 129 -0.94 0.36 10.87
N ILE A 130 -0.05 -0.50 10.33
CA ILE A 130 0.28 -1.81 10.92
C ILE A 130 1.13 -1.68 12.19
N LYS A 131 2.07 -0.73 12.23
CA LYS A 131 3.03 -0.56 13.33
C LYS A 131 2.69 0.59 14.27
N ASN A 132 1.68 1.40 13.96
CA ASN A 132 1.34 2.62 14.70
C ASN A 132 2.58 3.52 14.86
N SER A 133 3.17 3.86 13.72
CA SER A 133 4.47 4.56 13.61
C SER A 133 4.39 5.64 12.53
N ASP A 134 5.36 6.56 12.50
CA ASP A 134 5.60 7.52 11.42
C ASP A 134 6.88 7.21 10.62
N GLU A 135 7.51 6.04 10.84
CA GLU A 135 8.74 5.61 10.18
C GLU A 135 8.53 4.84 8.85
N GLY A 136 7.28 4.76 8.38
CA GLY A 136 6.90 4.07 7.15
C GLY A 136 7.57 4.60 5.88
N TRP A 137 8.05 5.85 5.90
CA TRP A 137 8.69 6.53 4.76
C TRP A 137 9.93 5.81 4.23
N ARG A 138 10.50 4.86 5.00
CA ARG A 138 11.70 4.08 4.66
C ARG A 138 11.40 2.74 3.98
N PHE A 139 10.13 2.33 3.93
CA PHE A 139 9.74 0.98 3.51
C PHE A 139 8.98 0.97 2.19
N SER A 140 9.48 0.15 1.26
CA SER A 140 8.83 -0.18 0.00
C SER A 140 7.84 -1.35 0.15
N PRO A 141 6.92 -1.57 -0.80
CA PRO A 141 6.04 -2.74 -0.79
C PRO A 141 6.80 -4.07 -0.69
N ASN A 142 7.98 -4.17 -1.30
CA ASN A 142 8.81 -5.36 -1.24
C ASN A 142 9.40 -5.61 0.16
N GLN A 143 9.85 -4.55 0.83
CA GLN A 143 10.33 -4.65 2.21
C GLN A 143 9.21 -5.00 3.17
N LEU A 144 7.99 -4.47 2.97
CA LEU A 144 6.83 -4.89 3.76
C LEU A 144 6.49 -6.36 3.53
N GLY A 145 6.51 -6.80 2.27
CA GLY A 145 6.33 -8.21 1.94
C GLY A 145 7.35 -9.09 2.67
N ALA A 146 8.63 -8.76 2.61
CA ALA A 146 9.66 -9.51 3.32
C ALA A 146 9.51 -9.44 4.87
N MET A 147 9.05 -8.32 5.42
CA MET A 147 8.92 -8.11 6.86
C MET A 147 7.74 -8.87 7.48
N PHE A 148 6.61 -8.96 6.75
CA PHE A 148 5.38 -9.54 7.27
C PHE A 148 5.08 -10.93 6.76
N LYS A 149 5.82 -11.42 5.77
CA LYS A 149 5.73 -12.81 5.34
C LYS A 149 6.20 -13.69 6.50
N HIS A 150 5.34 -14.63 6.89
CA HIS A 150 5.74 -15.69 7.82
C HIS A 150 6.54 -16.72 7.04
N ASP A 151 7.69 -17.13 7.57
CA ASP A 151 8.35 -18.35 7.09
C ASP A 151 7.49 -19.51 7.59
N ASP A 152 6.86 -20.24 6.67
CA ASP A 152 6.16 -21.49 6.96
C ASP A 152 7.14 -22.59 7.39
#